data_AF-A0A948DGW2-F1
#
_entry.id   AF-A0A948DGW2-F1
#
_cell.length_a   1.000
_cell.length_b   1.000
_cell.length_c   1.000
_cell.angle_alpha   90.00
_cell.angle_beta   90.00
_cell.angle_gamma   90.00
#
_symmetry.space_group_name_H-M   'P 1'
#
loop_
_entity.id
_entity.type
_entity.pdbx_description
1 polymer ?
#
loop_
_entity_poly.entity_id
_entity_poly.type
_entity_poly.pdbx_seq_one_letter_code
_entity_poly.pdbx_strand_id
1 'polypeptide(L)'
;MAATRRGRRPVGQAEEPRPYDRLLYPWVLITAAILILLAGGFAVWRVAFNTTTRPEGLFDTTSVFHPAAGFPDPENPCMVVQRCLAASGRGDDRLAYGYLSEGLRSEVSIDRYEENNRGNRHLFERVRAYRFPSFEPDGTAASVTGHIDYTTGGSAEVRAEMAWQDGRWKIARITVIFQ
;
A
#
# COMPACT_ATOMS: atom_id res chain seq x y z
N MET A 1 -79.60 49.44 11.42
CA MET A 1 -79.44 48.98 10.02
C MET A 1 -77.96 48.93 9.69
N ALA A 2 -77.60 48.08 8.72
CA ALA A 2 -76.29 47.84 8.10
C ALA A 2 -75.39 46.78 8.76
N ALA A 3 -75.48 45.57 8.21
CA ALA A 3 -74.56 44.45 8.39
C ALA A 3 -73.30 44.66 7.54
N THR A 4 -72.11 44.44 8.12
CA THR A 4 -70.85 44.49 7.36
C THR A 4 -70.31 43.07 7.16
N ARG A 5 -70.23 42.71 5.88
CA ARG A 5 -69.89 41.40 5.30
C ARG A 5 -68.48 40.93 5.67
N ARG A 6 -68.36 39.63 5.96
CA ARG A 6 -67.10 38.87 5.90
C ARG A 6 -66.59 38.85 4.45
N GLY A 7 -65.46 39.52 4.20
CA GLY A 7 -64.67 39.37 2.98
C GLY A 7 -63.77 38.15 3.06
N ARG A 8 -63.96 37.19 2.14
CA ARG A 8 -63.04 36.11 1.80
C ARG A 8 -61.64 36.67 1.52
N ARG A 9 -60.59 36.10 2.13
CA ARG A 9 -59.22 36.25 1.63
C ARG A 9 -59.08 35.44 0.33
N PRO A 10 -58.57 36.02 -0.77
CA PRO A 10 -58.22 35.24 -1.94
C PRO A 10 -56.95 34.43 -1.65
N VAL A 11 -57.01 33.15 -2.00
CA VAL A 11 -55.87 32.27 -2.15
C VAL A 11 -55.11 32.70 -3.41
N GLY A 12 -53.79 32.79 -3.31
CA GLY A 12 -52.89 32.84 -4.46
C GLY A 12 -52.24 34.20 -4.71
N GLN A 13 -51.11 34.42 -4.06
CA GLN A 13 -49.99 35.09 -4.73
C GLN A 13 -48.76 34.22 -4.49
N ALA A 14 -48.30 33.55 -5.54
CA ALA A 14 -46.94 33.04 -5.58
C ALA A 14 -46.03 34.26 -5.38
N GLU A 15 -45.28 34.28 -4.28
CA GLU A 15 -44.30 35.32 -4.02
C GLU A 15 -43.34 35.38 -5.21
N GLU A 16 -43.32 36.51 -5.92
CA GLU A 16 -42.32 36.76 -6.95
C GLU A 16 -40.94 36.64 -6.31
N PRO A 17 -40.01 35.82 -6.87
CA PRO A 17 -38.67 35.70 -6.33
C PRO A 17 -38.01 37.09 -6.35
N ARG A 18 -37.46 37.49 -5.21
CA ARG A 18 -36.90 38.84 -5.03
C ARG A 18 -35.76 39.03 -6.03
N PRO A 19 -35.56 40.24 -6.57
CA PRO A 19 -34.56 40.49 -7.62
C PRO A 19 -33.12 40.12 -7.23
N TYR A 20 -32.82 40.05 -5.93
CA TYR A 20 -31.53 39.59 -5.40
C TYR A 20 -31.27 38.08 -5.62
N ASP A 21 -32.31 37.25 -5.71
CA ASP A 21 -32.19 35.79 -5.88
C ASP A 21 -31.69 35.42 -7.29
N ARG A 22 -31.95 36.27 -8.30
CA ARG A 22 -31.57 36.00 -9.69
C ARG A 22 -30.07 36.19 -9.96
N LEU A 23 -29.38 37.01 -9.17
CA LEU A 23 -27.95 37.28 -9.35
C LEU A 23 -27.08 36.41 -8.44
N LEU A 24 -27.55 36.01 -7.26
CA LEU A 24 -26.81 35.14 -6.34
C LEU A 24 -26.73 33.69 -6.82
N TYR A 25 -27.81 33.16 -7.39
CA TYR A 25 -27.90 31.77 -7.83
C TYR A 25 -26.83 31.36 -8.88
N PRO A 26 -26.57 32.12 -9.95
CA PRO A 26 -25.53 31.76 -10.92
C PRO A 26 -24.12 31.80 -10.31
N TRP A 27 -23.83 32.75 -9.41
CA TRP A 27 -22.52 32.83 -8.76
C TRP A 27 -22.27 31.66 -7.82
N VAL A 28 -23.28 31.21 -7.06
CA VAL A 28 -23.17 30.02 -6.21
C VAL A 28 -22.91 28.77 -7.06
N LEU A 29 -23.59 28.61 -8.20
CA LEU A 29 -23.37 27.49 -9.10
C LEU A 29 -21.97 27.50 -9.74
N ILE A 30 -21.47 28.67 -10.15
CA ILE A 30 -20.11 28.83 -10.68
C ILE A 30 -19.07 28.46 -9.61
N THR A 31 -19.26 28.93 -8.38
CA THR A 31 -18.34 28.66 -7.27
C THR A 31 -18.32 27.17 -6.93
N ALA A 32 -19.49 26.51 -6.90
CA ALA A 32 -19.59 25.07 -6.70
C ALA A 32 -18.92 24.27 -7.84
N ALA A 33 -19.11 24.67 -9.09
CA ALA A 33 -18.48 24.03 -10.24
C ALA A 33 -16.94 24.14 -10.19
N ILE A 34 -16.40 25.31 -9.80
CA ILE A 34 -14.97 25.51 -9.60
C ILE A 34 -14.44 24.60 -8.48
N LEU A 35 -15.14 24.50 -7.35
CA LEU A 35 -14.71 23.62 -6.25
C LEU A 35 -14.71 22.14 -6.66
N ILE A 36 -15.69 21.70 -7.43
CA ILE A 36 -15.73 20.32 -7.96
C ILE A 36 -14.57 20.08 -8.92
N LEU A 37 -14.26 21.03 -9.81
CA LEU A 37 -13.11 20.94 -10.72
C LEU A 37 -11.78 20.89 -9.97
N LEU A 38 -11.62 21.71 -8.92
CA LEU A 38 -10.42 21.72 -8.09
C LEU A 38 -10.28 20.43 -7.28
N ALA A 39 -11.35 19.92 -6.69
CA ALA A 39 -11.35 18.67 -5.94
C ALA A 39 -11.06 17.47 -6.85
N GLY A 40 -11.70 17.42 -8.02
CA GLY A 40 -11.45 16.39 -9.03
C GLY A 40 -10.03 16.47 -9.60
N GLY A 41 -9.56 17.67 -9.93
CA GLY A 41 -8.20 17.92 -10.38
C GLY A 41 -7.15 17.53 -9.34
N PHE A 42 -7.38 17.84 -8.06
CA PHE A 42 -6.50 17.43 -6.97
C PHE A 42 -6.50 15.92 -6.75
N ALA A 43 -7.66 15.25 -6.84
CA ALA A 43 -7.75 13.80 -6.74
C ALA A 43 -6.98 13.11 -7.88
N VAL A 44 -7.15 13.58 -9.12
CA VAL A 44 -6.42 13.07 -10.30
C VAL A 44 -4.93 13.37 -10.20
N TRP A 45 -4.55 14.58 -9.79
CA TRP A 45 -3.16 14.98 -9.59
C TRP A 45 -2.49 14.09 -8.53
N ARG A 46 -3.16 13.85 -7.40
CA ARG A 46 -2.65 12.96 -6.35
C ARG A 46 -2.47 11.54 -6.89
N VAL A 47 -3.43 11.00 -7.64
CA VAL A 47 -3.31 9.66 -8.23
C VAL A 47 -2.18 9.59 -9.25
N ALA A 48 -2.02 10.58 -10.12
CA ALA A 48 -1.03 10.59 -11.18
C ALA A 48 0.40 10.87 -10.68
N PHE A 49 0.56 11.72 -9.66
CA PHE A 49 1.88 12.18 -9.20
C PHE A 49 2.34 11.57 -7.87
N ASN A 50 1.47 10.97 -7.04
CA ASN A 50 1.94 10.12 -5.92
C ASN A 50 2.31 8.70 -6.34
N THR A 51 2.04 8.30 -7.58
CA THR A 51 2.69 7.14 -8.19
C THR A 51 4.12 7.50 -8.61
N THR A 52 4.95 7.90 -7.66
CA THR A 52 6.39 7.70 -7.82
C THR A 52 6.59 6.19 -7.78
N THR A 53 6.58 5.55 -8.95
CA THR A 53 6.90 4.13 -9.10
C THR A 53 8.30 3.95 -8.55
N ARG A 54 8.40 3.55 -7.27
CA ARG A 54 9.68 3.21 -6.67
C ARG A 54 10.24 2.06 -7.48
N PRO A 55 11.53 2.11 -7.89
CA PRO A 55 12.12 1.00 -8.60
C PRO A 55 11.99 -0.25 -7.74
N GLU A 56 11.17 -1.20 -8.21
CA GLU A 56 11.13 -2.55 -7.68
C GLU A 56 12.45 -3.16 -8.11
N GLY A 57 13.44 -3.17 -7.21
CA GLY A 57 14.75 -3.72 -7.51
C GLY A 57 14.62 -5.09 -8.18
N LEU A 58 15.53 -5.40 -9.10
CA LEU A 58 15.47 -6.61 -9.91
C LEU A 58 15.42 -7.85 -9.01
N PHE A 59 14.47 -8.74 -9.28
CA PHE A 59 14.33 -10.01 -8.55
C PHE A 59 15.31 -11.04 -9.11
N ASP A 60 15.94 -11.78 -8.22
CA ASP A 60 16.72 -12.95 -8.55
C ASP A 60 15.79 -14.17 -8.69
N THR A 61 15.62 -14.62 -9.93
CA THR A 61 14.81 -15.80 -10.26
C THR A 61 15.65 -17.07 -10.36
N THR A 62 16.95 -17.04 -10.07
CA THR A 62 17.81 -18.23 -10.20
C THR A 62 17.39 -19.33 -9.23
N SER A 63 16.96 -18.97 -8.02
CA SER A 63 16.43 -19.90 -7.02
C SER A 63 15.13 -20.59 -7.43
N VAL A 64 14.40 -20.08 -8.43
CA VAL A 64 13.20 -20.76 -8.95
C VAL A 64 13.54 -22.16 -9.44
N PHE A 65 14.73 -22.36 -10.02
CA PHE A 65 15.19 -23.65 -10.54
C PHE A 65 16.06 -24.43 -9.56
N HIS A 66 15.94 -24.16 -8.26
CA HIS A 66 16.81 -24.77 -7.26
C HIS A 66 16.64 -26.31 -7.21
N PRO A 67 17.73 -27.10 -7.23
CA PRO A 67 17.67 -28.56 -7.32
C PRO A 67 16.83 -29.23 -6.23
N ALA A 68 16.81 -28.65 -5.03
CA ALA A 68 16.04 -29.18 -3.90
C ALA A 68 14.52 -29.19 -4.11
N ALA A 69 13.99 -28.36 -5.03
CA ALA A 69 12.56 -28.30 -5.32
C ALA A 69 12.11 -29.34 -6.36
N GLY A 70 13.04 -29.97 -7.09
CA GLY A 70 12.76 -30.93 -8.18
C GLY A 70 12.10 -30.34 -9.44
N PHE A 71 11.34 -29.24 -9.30
CA PHE A 71 10.69 -28.49 -10.36
C PHE A 71 10.85 -26.98 -10.12
N PRO A 72 10.64 -26.13 -11.15
CA PRO A 72 10.59 -24.69 -10.97
C PRO A 72 9.53 -24.30 -9.92
N ASP A 73 9.98 -23.75 -8.80
CA ASP A 73 9.11 -23.36 -7.68
C ASP A 73 9.09 -21.83 -7.52
N PRO A 74 8.03 -21.13 -7.99
CA PRO A 74 7.91 -19.69 -7.85
C PRO A 74 7.50 -19.25 -6.44
N GLU A 75 7.22 -20.19 -5.52
CA GLU A 75 6.86 -19.95 -4.13
C GLU A 75 7.91 -20.45 -3.14
N ASN A 76 9.11 -20.75 -3.63
CA ASN A 76 10.22 -21.18 -2.81
C ASN A 76 10.63 -20.13 -1.74
N PRO A 77 11.41 -20.53 -0.72
CA PRO A 77 11.83 -19.64 0.36
C PRO A 77 12.43 -18.31 -0.09
N CYS A 78 13.34 -18.32 -1.07
CA CYS A 78 13.98 -17.12 -1.61
C CYS A 78 12.96 -16.16 -2.24
N MET A 79 12.01 -16.69 -3.01
CA MET A 79 10.98 -15.87 -3.66
C MET A 79 10.06 -15.21 -2.64
N VAL A 80 9.71 -15.93 -1.57
CA VAL A 80 8.89 -15.38 -0.46
C VAL A 80 9.62 -14.23 0.23
N VAL A 81 10.91 -14.38 0.54
CA VAL A 81 11.72 -13.32 1.16
C VAL A 81 11.80 -12.08 0.26
N GLN A 82 12.10 -12.26 -1.03
CA GLN A 82 12.16 -11.15 -1.99
C GLN A 82 10.83 -10.40 -2.11
N ARG A 83 9.71 -11.13 -2.18
CA ARG A 83 8.37 -10.52 -2.23
C ARG A 83 8.02 -9.76 -0.95
N CYS A 84 8.39 -10.30 0.21
CA CYS A 84 8.21 -9.62 1.50
C CYS A 84 8.99 -8.30 1.53
N LEU A 85 10.28 -8.32 1.20
CA LEU A 85 11.13 -7.12 1.20
C LEU A 85 10.65 -6.08 0.20
N ALA A 86 10.25 -6.50 -1.00
CA ALA A 86 9.69 -5.61 -2.01
C ALA A 86 8.35 -4.99 -1.55
N ALA A 87 7.48 -5.75 -0.89
CA ALA A 87 6.24 -5.23 -0.30
C ALA A 87 6.53 -4.17 0.77
N SER A 88 7.47 -4.44 1.68
CA SER A 88 7.95 -3.45 2.66
C SER A 88 8.50 -2.18 1.99
N GLY A 89 9.29 -2.32 0.91
CA GLY A 89 9.85 -1.18 0.20
C GLY A 89 8.82 -0.29 -0.51
N ARG A 90 7.70 -0.89 -0.95
CA ARG A 90 6.54 -0.15 -1.47
C ARG A 90 5.68 0.50 -0.38
N GLY A 91 5.92 0.16 0.89
CA GLY A 91 5.07 0.57 2.01
C GLY A 91 3.74 -0.20 2.07
N ASP A 92 3.66 -1.37 1.43
CA ASP A 92 2.54 -2.29 1.59
C ASP A 92 2.82 -3.22 2.77
N ASP A 93 2.83 -2.62 3.96
CA ASP A 93 3.22 -3.31 5.20
C ASP A 93 2.25 -4.44 5.54
N ARG A 94 0.98 -4.33 5.15
CA ARG A 94 -0.04 -5.37 5.37
C ARG A 94 0.26 -6.61 4.53
N LEU A 95 0.61 -6.43 3.26
CA LEU A 95 1.03 -7.53 2.40
C LEU A 95 2.33 -8.17 2.92
N ALA A 96 3.31 -7.34 3.29
CA ALA A 96 4.57 -7.80 3.85
C ALA A 96 4.37 -8.62 5.14
N TYR A 97 3.54 -8.12 6.05
CA TYR A 97 3.13 -8.80 7.28
C TYR A 97 2.43 -10.15 7.00
N GLY A 98 1.72 -10.27 5.88
CA GLY A 98 1.09 -11.51 5.43
C GLY A 98 2.07 -12.64 5.07
N TYR A 99 3.34 -12.34 4.79
CA TYR A 99 4.39 -13.34 4.56
C TYR A 99 4.97 -13.93 5.85
N LEU A 100 4.70 -13.31 7.00
CA LEU A 100 5.19 -13.78 8.28
C LEU A 100 4.43 -15.03 8.77
N SER A 101 5.14 -15.89 9.49
CA SER A 101 4.58 -17.06 10.15
C SER A 101 3.57 -16.68 11.23
N GLU A 102 2.68 -17.59 11.61
CA GLU A 102 1.76 -17.35 12.73
C GLU A 102 2.51 -17.09 14.04
N GLY A 103 3.57 -17.86 14.31
CA GLY A 103 4.43 -17.67 15.48
C GLY A 103 4.98 -16.24 15.57
N LEU A 104 5.61 -15.75 14.49
CA LEU A 104 6.15 -14.38 14.48
C LEU A 104 5.06 -13.31 14.60
N ARG A 105 3.88 -13.53 13.98
CA ARG A 105 2.74 -12.60 14.09
C ARG A 105 2.12 -12.58 15.49
N SER A 106 2.24 -13.67 16.25
CA SER A 106 1.81 -13.72 17.65
C SER A 106 2.73 -12.92 18.58
N GLU A 107 4.01 -12.79 18.21
CA GLU A 107 5.03 -12.04 18.96
C GLU A 107 5.08 -10.55 18.58
N VAL A 108 4.81 -10.23 17.31
CA VAL A 108 4.91 -8.88 16.74
C VAL A 108 3.57 -8.48 16.13
N SER A 109 2.90 -7.50 16.74
CA SER A 109 1.69 -6.90 16.19
C SER A 109 1.96 -6.19 14.87
N ILE A 110 0.91 -6.05 14.05
CA ILE A 110 1.01 -5.32 12.78
C ILE A 110 1.45 -3.87 12.99
N ASP A 111 0.97 -3.20 14.04
CA ASP A 111 1.35 -1.81 14.33
C ASP A 111 2.85 -1.69 14.62
N ARG A 112 3.41 -2.62 15.39
CA ARG A 112 4.85 -2.66 15.70
C ARG A 112 5.69 -2.99 14.47
N TYR A 113 5.17 -3.84 13.59
CA TYR A 113 5.79 -4.16 12.31
C TYR A 113 5.83 -2.93 11.39
N GLU A 114 4.70 -2.21 11.26
CA GLU A 114 4.60 -0.96 10.49
C GLU A 114 5.55 0.12 11.03
N GLU A 115 5.63 0.27 12.36
CA GLU A 115 6.56 1.20 13.00
C GLU A 115 8.01 0.85 12.70
N ASN A 116 8.37 -0.44 12.78
CA ASN A 116 9.71 -0.92 12.45
C ASN A 116 10.06 -0.67 10.97
N ASN A 117 9.15 -0.96 10.05
CA ASN A 117 9.37 -0.70 8.62
C ASN A 117 9.49 0.79 8.33
N ARG A 118 8.73 1.63 9.02
CA ARG A 118 8.81 3.10 8.90
C ARG A 118 10.14 3.64 9.40
N GLY A 119 10.63 3.17 10.54
CA GLY A 119 11.95 3.54 11.09
C GLY A 119 13.11 3.10 10.18
N ASN A 120 12.97 1.95 9.54
CA ASN A 120 13.98 1.36 8.66
C ASN A 120 13.74 1.63 7.17
N ARG A 121 12.88 2.60 6.83
CA ARG A 121 12.46 2.83 5.44
C ARG A 121 13.61 3.07 4.47
N HIS A 122 14.68 3.70 4.95
CA HIS A 122 15.90 3.96 4.19
C HIS A 122 16.58 2.68 3.66
N LEU A 123 16.44 1.54 4.34
CA LEU A 123 16.96 0.23 3.89
C LEU A 123 16.23 -0.31 2.65
N PHE A 124 15.09 0.26 2.30
CA PHE A 124 14.32 -0.15 1.12
C PHE A 124 14.31 0.92 0.03
N GLU A 125 15.01 2.03 0.26
CA GLU A 125 15.18 3.06 -0.73
C GLU A 125 16.31 2.69 -1.68
N ARG A 126 16.12 2.98 -2.97
CA ARG A 126 17.16 2.81 -3.99
C ARG A 126 17.70 1.38 -4.10
N VAL A 127 16.85 0.38 -3.88
CA VAL A 127 17.22 -1.01 -4.14
C VAL A 127 17.39 -1.21 -5.65
N ARG A 128 18.57 -1.69 -6.04
CA ARG A 128 18.91 -2.06 -7.42
C ARG A 128 18.47 -3.48 -7.73
N ALA A 129 18.81 -4.43 -6.85
CA ALA A 129 18.53 -5.84 -7.04
C ALA A 129 18.48 -6.59 -5.70
N TYR A 130 17.69 -7.65 -5.67
CA TYR A 130 17.71 -8.69 -4.64
C TYR A 130 18.48 -9.88 -5.18
N ARG A 131 19.36 -10.49 -4.38
CA ARG A 131 20.17 -11.66 -4.77
C ARG A 131 20.00 -12.78 -3.75
N PHE A 132 19.29 -13.83 -4.12
CA PHE A 132 18.93 -14.94 -3.26
C PHE A 132 19.05 -16.25 -4.06
N PRO A 133 20.29 -16.69 -4.34
CA PRO A 133 20.53 -17.75 -5.31
C PRO A 133 20.14 -19.15 -4.81
N SER A 134 20.14 -19.36 -3.50
CA SER A 134 19.88 -20.66 -2.89
C SER A 134 19.26 -20.53 -1.50
N PHE A 135 18.69 -21.63 -1.05
CA PHE A 135 18.16 -21.83 0.30
C PHE A 135 18.51 -23.24 0.77
N GLU A 136 18.62 -23.43 2.09
CA GLU A 136 18.94 -24.73 2.68
C GLU A 136 17.68 -25.26 3.39
N PRO A 137 16.98 -26.25 2.80
CA PRO A 137 15.81 -26.85 3.43
C PRO A 137 16.20 -27.85 4.53
N ASP A 138 15.45 -27.84 5.62
CA ASP A 138 15.51 -28.79 6.73
C ASP A 138 14.09 -29.21 7.13
N GLY A 139 13.56 -30.21 6.43
CA GLY A 139 12.19 -30.71 6.63
C GLY A 139 11.14 -29.63 6.40
N THR A 140 10.49 -29.18 7.47
CA THR A 140 9.49 -28.10 7.45
C THR A 140 10.08 -26.71 7.70
N ALA A 141 11.39 -26.60 7.78
CA ALA A 141 12.12 -25.34 7.92
C ALA A 141 13.02 -25.10 6.70
N ALA A 142 13.43 -23.86 6.50
CA ALA A 142 14.51 -23.53 5.56
C ALA A 142 15.27 -22.30 6.02
N SER A 143 16.56 -22.24 5.73
CA SER A 143 17.38 -21.03 5.88
C SER A 143 17.56 -20.36 4.52
N VAL A 144 17.52 -19.03 4.52
CA VAL A 144 17.75 -18.21 3.32
C VAL A 144 18.79 -17.16 3.67
N THR A 145 19.88 -17.13 2.89
CA THR A 145 20.88 -16.06 2.97
C THR A 145 21.00 -15.40 1.60
N GLY A 146 20.95 -14.08 1.57
CA GLY A 146 21.07 -13.31 0.34
C GLY A 146 21.49 -11.88 0.61
N HIS A 147 21.49 -11.06 -0.44
CA HIS A 147 21.88 -9.67 -0.35
C HIS A 147 20.93 -8.75 -1.11
N ILE A 148 20.84 -7.51 -0.63
CA ILE A 148 20.19 -6.39 -1.32
C ILE A 148 21.30 -5.50 -1.86
N ASP A 149 21.35 -5.32 -3.18
CA ASP A 149 22.23 -4.36 -3.83
C ASP A 149 21.54 -3.00 -3.90
N TYR A 150 22.20 -1.92 -3.48
CA TYR A 150 21.67 -0.57 -3.61
C TYR A 150 22.25 0.14 -4.84
N THR A 151 21.49 1.07 -5.44
CA THR A 151 21.99 1.88 -6.57
C THR A 151 23.13 2.82 -6.16
N THR A 152 23.31 3.06 -4.86
CA THR A 152 24.41 3.86 -4.29
C THR A 152 25.72 3.09 -4.18
N GLY A 153 25.72 1.77 -4.45
CA GLY A 153 26.90 0.91 -4.40
C GLY A 153 27.10 0.15 -3.09
N GLY A 154 26.28 0.39 -2.06
CA GLY A 154 26.27 -0.41 -0.84
C GLY A 154 25.52 -1.74 -1.02
N SER A 155 25.65 -2.62 -0.02
CA SER A 155 24.89 -3.87 0.07
C SER A 155 24.39 -4.11 1.49
N ALA A 156 23.25 -4.77 1.62
CA ALA A 156 22.80 -5.32 2.90
C ALA A 156 22.72 -6.84 2.81
N GLU A 157 23.21 -7.52 3.83
CA GLU A 157 23.02 -8.95 4.00
C GLU A 157 21.63 -9.22 4.59
N VAL A 158 20.94 -10.20 4.04
CA VAL A 158 19.64 -10.66 4.53
C VAL A 158 19.76 -12.11 4.96
N ARG A 159 19.40 -12.37 6.21
CA ARG A 159 19.28 -13.72 6.77
C ARG A 159 17.84 -13.95 7.17
N ALA A 160 17.23 -15.02 6.68
CA ALA A 160 15.87 -15.38 7.03
C ALA A 160 15.78 -16.86 7.41
N GLU A 161 14.97 -17.13 8.43
CA GLU A 161 14.52 -18.47 8.80
C GLU A 161 13.07 -18.61 8.36
N MET A 162 12.75 -19.73 7.73
CA MET A 162 11.48 -19.99 7.08
C MET A 162 10.83 -21.22 7.70
N ALA A 163 9.50 -21.23 7.75
CA ALA A 163 8.69 -22.35 8.19
C ALA A 163 7.64 -22.68 7.14
N TRP A 164 7.40 -23.97 6.90
CA TRP A 164 6.33 -24.46 6.06
C TRP A 164 5.03 -24.49 6.87
N GLN A 165 4.06 -23.65 6.50
CA GLN A 165 2.78 -23.49 7.20
C GLN A 165 1.65 -23.39 6.20
N ASP A 166 0.56 -24.13 6.41
CA ASP A 166 -0.63 -24.15 5.53
C ASP A 166 -0.28 -24.41 4.05
N GLY A 167 0.70 -25.27 3.77
CA GLY A 167 1.12 -25.61 2.41
C GLY A 167 1.92 -24.52 1.69
N ARG A 168 2.51 -23.57 2.42
CA ARG A 168 3.34 -22.49 1.86
C ARG A 168 4.49 -22.10 2.78
N TRP A 169 5.56 -21.55 2.22
CA TRP A 169 6.66 -20.99 3.00
C TRP A 169 6.25 -19.66 3.66
N LYS A 170 6.63 -19.51 4.93
CA LYS A 170 6.41 -18.32 5.76
C LYS A 170 7.69 -17.90 6.47
N ILE A 171 7.85 -16.61 6.71
CA ILE A 171 9.02 -16.05 7.40
C ILE A 171 8.84 -16.25 8.91
N ALA A 172 9.68 -17.09 9.51
CA ALA A 172 9.77 -17.27 10.96
C ALA A 172 10.66 -16.19 11.60
N ARG A 173 11.71 -15.77 10.90
CA ARG A 173 12.59 -14.67 11.29
C ARG A 173 13.22 -14.04 10.05
N ILE A 174 13.43 -12.73 10.07
CA ILE A 174 14.21 -12.03 9.04
C ILE A 174 15.05 -10.93 9.69
N THR A 175 16.31 -10.87 9.29
CA THR A 175 17.28 -9.86 9.72
C THR A 175 17.92 -9.26 8.49
N VAL A 176 17.96 -7.93 8.45
CA VAL A 176 18.64 -7.16 7.39
C VAL A 176 19.81 -6.42 8.05
N ILE A 177 21.03 -6.68 7.60
CA ILE A 177 22.27 -6.14 8.15
C ILE A 177 22.92 -5.28 7.07
N PHE A 178 22.91 -3.96 7.26
CA PHE A 178 23.60 -3.04 6.35
C PHE A 178 25.11 -3.17 6.54
N GLN A 179 25.86 -3.30 5.45
CA GLN A 179 27.32 -3.42 5.45
C GLN A 179 28.00 -2.12 5.03
#